data_AF-A0AB74DYQ0-F1
#
_entry.id   AF-A0AB74DYQ0-F1
#
_cell.length_a   1.000
_cell.length_b   1.000
_cell.length_c   1.000
_cell.angle_alpha   90.00
_cell.angle_beta   90.00
_cell.angle_gamma   90.00
#
_symmetry.space_group_name_H-M   'P 1'
#
loop_
_entity.id
_entity.type
_entity.pdbx_description
1 polymer ?
#
loop_
_entity_poly.entity_id
_entity_poly.type
_entity_poly.pdbx_seq_one_letter_code
_entity_poly.pdbx_strand_id
1 'polypeptide(L)'
;MNNRPIRLLTSGRAGLGAGALITAVVLLIALGAVWTPVAFADGCPDAEVTFARGTGEPPGIGRVGQAFVDSLRQQTGMEIGVYPVHYAASRLQLHGGDGANDAISHIKSMASSCPNTKLVLGG
;
A
#
# COMPACT_ATOMS: atom_id res chain seq x y z
N MET A 1 9.82 36.15 27.66
CA MET A 1 8.37 36.41 27.87
C MET A 1 7.65 35.10 27.57
N ASN A 2 6.88 34.44 28.43
CA ASN A 2 6.37 34.73 29.75
C ASN A 2 5.88 33.39 30.32
N ASN A 3 6.57 32.82 31.31
CA ASN A 3 6.08 31.66 32.04
C ASN A 3 4.95 32.10 32.98
N ARG A 4 3.73 31.60 32.77
CA ARG A 4 2.65 31.73 33.75
C ARG A 4 2.37 30.37 34.38
N PRO A 5 2.65 30.16 35.68
CA PRO A 5 2.21 28.98 36.37
C PRO A 5 0.70 29.08 36.65
N ILE A 6 -0.03 28.04 36.27
CA ILE A 6 -1.42 27.85 36.64
C ILE A 6 -1.47 27.59 38.15
N ARG A 7 -2.03 28.55 38.89
CA ARG A 7 -2.34 28.43 40.33
C ARG A 7 -3.50 27.46 40.48
N LEU A 8 -3.20 26.21 40.84
CA LEU A 8 -4.20 25.28 41.35
C LEU A 8 -4.46 25.61 42.83
N LEU A 9 -5.64 26.17 43.10
CA LEU A 9 -6.18 26.36 44.43
C LEU A 9 -6.32 25.00 45.11
N THR A 10 -5.56 24.78 46.18
CA THR A 10 -5.71 23.65 47.08
C THR A 10 -6.87 23.91 48.04
N SER A 11 -8.06 23.42 47.69
CA SER A 11 -9.16 23.25 48.64
C SER A 11 -9.02 21.89 49.35
N GLY A 12 -8.54 21.97 50.59
CA GLY A 12 -9.18 21.31 51.74
C GLY A 12 -9.39 19.79 51.73
N ARG A 13 -8.60 19.15 52.60
CA ARG A 13 -8.97 18.06 53.52
C ARG A 13 -9.16 16.65 52.94
N ALA A 14 -8.10 15.87 53.15
CA ALA A 14 -8.10 14.58 53.85
C ALA A 14 -9.38 13.74 53.75
N GLY A 15 -9.35 12.74 52.87
CA GLY A 15 -10.11 11.51 52.99
C GLY A 15 -9.17 10.35 52.67
N LEU A 16 -8.86 9.53 53.67
CA LEU A 16 -8.20 8.24 53.49
C LEU A 16 -9.05 7.39 52.52
N GLY A 17 -8.39 6.77 51.54
CA GLY A 17 -8.93 5.61 50.83
C GLY A 17 -9.17 5.84 49.34
N ALA A 18 -8.22 5.39 48.52
CA ALA A 18 -8.44 4.73 47.22
C ALA A 18 -7.10 4.59 46.48
N GLY A 19 -6.12 3.90 47.08
CA GLY A 19 -4.88 3.51 46.40
C GLY A 19 -5.06 2.42 45.34
N ALA A 20 -6.27 2.22 44.82
CA ALA A 20 -6.64 1.05 44.01
C ALA A 20 -7.10 1.39 42.58
N LEU A 21 -7.07 2.66 42.16
CA LEU A 21 -7.62 3.07 40.84
C LEU A 21 -6.57 3.39 39.78
N ILE A 22 -5.29 3.54 40.13
CA ILE A 22 -4.25 3.93 39.15
C ILE A 22 -3.65 2.70 38.43
N THR A 23 -3.73 1.50 39.01
CA THR A 23 -3.23 0.27 38.37
C THR A 23 -4.10 -0.25 37.24
N ALA A 24 -5.35 0.20 37.12
CA ALA A 24 -6.27 -0.27 36.09
C ALA A 24 -5.98 0.29 34.68
N VAL A 25 -5.34 1.47 34.57
CA VAL A 25 -5.10 2.13 33.27
C VAL A 25 -3.88 1.55 32.54
N VAL A 26 -2.85 1.12 33.28
CA VAL A 26 -1.62 0.58 32.67
C VAL A 26 -1.84 -0.83 32.09
N LEU A 27 -2.72 -1.62 32.70
CA LEU A 27 -3.01 -2.98 32.23
C LEU A 27 -3.82 -3.00 30.92
N LEU A 28 -4.58 -1.94 30.62
CA LEU A 28 -5.36 -1.83 29.39
C LEU A 28 -4.49 -1.56 28.14
N ILE A 29 -3.29 -1.00 28.32
CA ILE A 29 -2.37 -0.72 27.20
C ILE A 29 -1.52 -1.96 26.88
N ALA A 30 -1.14 -2.76 27.89
CA ALA A 30 -0.34 -3.98 27.71
C ALA A 30 -1.12 -5.11 27.00
N LEU A 31 -2.45 -5.12 27.10
CA LEU A 31 -3.33 -6.05 26.39
C LEU A 31 -3.83 -5.50 25.06
N GLY A 32 -3.51 -4.25 24.70
CA GLY A 32 -3.94 -3.58 23.46
C GLY A 32 -3.05 -3.87 22.25
N ALA A 33 -1.96 -4.62 22.40
CA ALA A 33 -1.18 -5.19 21.29
C ALA A 33 -1.91 -6.36 20.61
N VAL A 34 -3.26 -6.33 20.60
CA VAL A 34 -4.10 -7.22 19.81
C VAL A 34 -3.82 -6.88 18.37
N TRP A 35 -3.08 -7.79 17.73
CA TRP A 35 -3.16 -8.14 16.32
C TRP A 35 -3.88 -7.07 15.49
N THR A 36 -3.10 -6.20 14.85
CA THR A 36 -3.59 -5.57 13.63
C THR A 36 -4.01 -6.71 12.70
N PRO A 37 -5.29 -6.84 12.32
CA PRO A 37 -5.63 -7.78 11.27
C PRO A 37 -4.82 -7.34 10.06
N VAL A 38 -3.84 -8.15 9.67
CA VAL A 38 -3.29 -8.01 8.34
C VAL A 38 -4.46 -8.35 7.42
N ALA A 39 -4.97 -7.34 6.74
CA ALA A 39 -5.89 -7.56 5.65
C ALA A 39 -5.09 -8.31 4.58
N PHE A 40 -5.10 -9.64 4.64
CA PHE A 40 -4.87 -10.44 3.46
C PHE A 40 -6.10 -10.19 2.59
N ALA A 41 -6.00 -9.23 1.68
CA ALA A 41 -6.87 -9.30 0.53
C ALA A 41 -6.50 -10.62 -0.14
N ASP A 42 -7.37 -11.62 -0.03
CA ASP A 42 -7.25 -12.97 -0.62
C ASP A 42 -7.16 -12.95 -2.17
N GLY A 43 -6.70 -11.84 -2.76
CA GLY A 43 -6.47 -11.62 -4.18
C GLY A 43 -5.36 -10.61 -4.50
N CYS A 44 -4.48 -10.25 -3.55
CA CYS A 44 -3.27 -9.49 -3.88
C CYS A 44 -2.17 -10.44 -4.36
N PRO A 45 -1.57 -10.22 -5.55
CA PRO A 45 -0.51 -11.09 -6.04
C PRO A 45 0.81 -10.86 -5.29
N ASP A 46 1.69 -11.87 -5.29
CA ASP A 46 3.05 -11.75 -4.74
C ASP A 46 3.81 -10.62 -5.43
N ALA A 47 3.67 -10.53 -6.75
CA ALA A 47 4.19 -9.45 -7.56
C ALA A 47 3.22 -9.11 -8.70
N GLU A 48 3.23 -7.87 -9.16
CA GLU A 48 2.47 -7.44 -10.33
C GLU A 48 3.39 -6.80 -11.37
N VAL A 49 3.20 -7.19 -12.62
CA VAL A 49 3.89 -6.60 -13.78
C VAL A 49 2.96 -5.61 -14.47
N THR A 50 3.28 -4.31 -14.35
CA THR A 50 2.72 -3.23 -15.18
C THR A 50 3.58 -3.10 -16.44
N PHE A 51 3.03 -3.42 -17.63
CA PHE A 51 3.81 -3.47 -18.86
C PHE A 51 3.18 -2.66 -20.00
N ALA A 52 3.96 -1.77 -20.61
CA ALA A 52 3.56 -1.05 -21.81
C ALA A 52 3.94 -1.85 -23.07
N ARG A 53 2.95 -2.32 -23.84
CA ARG A 53 3.20 -3.01 -25.12
C ARG A 53 3.94 -2.12 -26.13
N GLY A 54 4.52 -2.70 -27.17
CA GLY A 54 5.16 -1.97 -28.26
C GLY A 54 4.19 -1.30 -29.25
N THR A 55 4.75 -0.39 -30.06
CA THR A 55 3.99 0.33 -31.10
C THR A 55 3.37 -0.63 -32.12
N GLY A 56 2.08 -0.46 -32.41
CA GLY A 56 1.34 -1.27 -33.36
C GLY A 56 0.91 -2.64 -32.84
N GLU A 57 1.21 -2.98 -31.59
CA GLU A 57 0.68 -4.19 -30.96
C GLU A 57 -0.82 -4.02 -30.60
N PRO A 58 -1.63 -5.09 -30.71
CA PRO A 58 -3.03 -5.06 -30.30
C PRO A 58 -3.16 -4.84 -28.77
N PRO A 59 -4.34 -4.42 -28.28
CA PRO A 59 -4.58 -4.27 -26.84
C PRO A 59 -4.20 -5.53 -26.04
N GLY A 60 -3.56 -5.32 -24.89
CA GLY A 60 -2.98 -6.39 -24.05
C GLY A 60 -1.53 -6.09 -23.67
N ILE A 61 -0.84 -7.09 -23.11
CA ILE A 61 0.52 -6.94 -22.57
C ILE A 61 1.62 -6.94 -23.66
N GLY A 62 1.27 -7.32 -24.90
CA GLY A 62 2.21 -7.45 -26.01
C GLY A 62 3.02 -8.75 -25.96
N ARG A 63 3.69 -9.08 -27.07
CA ARG A 63 4.47 -10.32 -27.22
C ARG A 63 5.63 -10.40 -26.22
N VAL A 64 6.33 -9.29 -26.03
CA VAL A 64 7.48 -9.22 -25.11
C VAL A 64 7.03 -9.31 -23.66
N GLY A 65 5.98 -8.56 -23.30
CA GLY A 65 5.41 -8.61 -21.96
C GLY A 65 4.94 -10.02 -21.58
N GLN A 66 4.29 -10.73 -22.51
CA GLN A 66 3.84 -12.10 -22.25
C GLN A 66 5.02 -13.03 -21.96
N ALA A 67 6.05 -13.02 -22.82
CA ALA A 67 7.24 -13.84 -22.62
C ALA A 67 7.98 -13.50 -21.30
N PHE A 68 7.99 -12.23 -20.93
CA PHE A 68 8.58 -11.76 -19.67
C PHE A 68 7.82 -12.31 -18.45
N VAL A 69 6.49 -12.19 -18.43
CA VAL A 69 5.66 -12.71 -17.33
C VAL A 69 5.78 -14.23 -17.23
N ASP A 70 5.74 -14.94 -18.35
CA ASP A 70 5.89 -16.40 -18.36
C ASP A 70 7.24 -16.83 -17.79
N SER A 71 8.31 -16.11 -18.12
CA SER A 71 9.65 -16.35 -17.58
C SER A 71 9.72 -16.07 -16.07
N LEU A 72 9.10 -14.98 -15.60
CA LEU A 72 9.07 -14.64 -14.18
C LEU A 72 8.35 -15.71 -13.36
N ARG A 73 7.18 -16.16 -13.83
CA ARG A 73 6.41 -17.24 -13.19
C ARG A 73 7.25 -18.52 -13.08
N GLN A 74 7.95 -18.89 -14.16
CA GLN A 74 8.80 -20.08 -14.18
C GLN A 74 10.00 -19.98 -13.22
N GLN A 75 10.66 -18.81 -13.15
CA GLN A 75 11.87 -18.64 -12.34
C GLN A 75 11.60 -18.49 -10.85
N THR A 76 10.43 -17.96 -10.48
CA THR A 76 10.15 -17.55 -9.11
C THR A 76 9.11 -18.42 -8.42
N GLY A 77 8.20 -19.06 -9.17
CA GLY A 77 7.05 -19.76 -8.62
C GLY A 77 6.02 -18.84 -7.94
N MET A 78 6.18 -17.52 -8.04
CA MET A 78 5.28 -16.53 -7.47
C MET A 78 3.99 -16.41 -8.27
N GLU A 79 2.91 -16.01 -7.60
CA GLU A 79 1.69 -15.56 -8.26
C GLU A 79 1.92 -14.16 -8.84
N ILE A 80 2.04 -14.09 -10.17
CA ILE A 80 2.32 -12.85 -10.89
C ILE A 80 1.03 -12.27 -11.48
N GLY A 81 0.58 -11.16 -10.91
CA GLY A 81 -0.45 -10.30 -11.49
C GLY A 81 0.06 -9.57 -12.74
N VAL A 82 -0.86 -9.24 -13.65
CA VAL A 82 -0.52 -8.60 -14.92
C VAL A 82 -1.44 -7.42 -15.16
N TYR A 83 -0.84 -6.25 -15.34
CA TYR A 83 -1.53 -5.05 -15.79
C TYR A 83 -0.97 -4.56 -17.14
N PRO A 84 -1.72 -4.73 -18.24
CA PRO A 84 -1.35 -4.14 -19.52
C PRO A 84 -1.69 -2.65 -19.51
N VAL A 85 -0.66 -1.79 -19.66
CA VAL A 85 -0.88 -0.33 -19.69
C VAL A 85 -1.88 0.03 -20.78
N HIS A 86 -2.92 0.76 -20.39
CA HIS A 86 -4.05 1.09 -21.25
C HIS A 86 -3.79 2.38 -22.03
N TYR A 87 -3.26 2.21 -23.25
CA TYR A 87 -2.95 3.31 -24.15
C TYR A 87 -3.02 2.86 -25.62
N ALA A 88 -3.00 3.79 -26.57
CA ALA A 88 -3.22 3.47 -27.99
C ALA A 88 -2.06 2.73 -28.68
N ALA A 89 -0.83 2.79 -28.16
CA ALA A 89 0.38 2.26 -28.81
C ALA A 89 0.52 2.63 -30.31
N SER A 90 0.13 3.86 -30.65
CA SER A 90 0.12 4.34 -32.04
C SER A 90 1.51 4.73 -32.54
N ARG A 91 1.75 4.63 -33.85
CA ARG A 91 3.04 4.99 -34.49
C ARG A 91 3.48 6.43 -34.28
N LEU A 92 2.55 7.35 -34.08
CA LEU A 92 2.86 8.76 -33.86
C LEU A 92 3.25 9.06 -32.40
N GLN A 93 3.18 8.06 -31.50
CA GLN A 93 3.51 8.15 -30.07
C GLN A 93 2.82 9.29 -29.29
N LEU A 94 1.76 9.90 -29.85
CA LEU A 94 1.02 11.01 -29.25
C LEU A 94 0.38 10.64 -27.90
N HIS A 95 0.14 9.34 -27.67
CA HIS A 95 -0.49 8.79 -26.47
C HIS A 95 0.51 8.27 -25.42
N GLY A 96 1.79 8.63 -25.55
CA GLY A 96 2.80 8.27 -24.54
C GLY A 96 2.49 8.85 -23.16
N GLY A 97 1.98 10.08 -23.11
CA GLY A 97 1.54 10.73 -21.87
C GLY A 97 0.34 10.02 -21.25
N ASP A 98 -0.62 9.57 -22.07
CA ASP A 98 -1.79 8.81 -21.61
C ASP A 98 -1.35 7.50 -20.96
N GLY A 99 -0.43 6.77 -21.59
CA GLY A 99 0.11 5.52 -21.03
C GLY A 99 0.89 5.74 -19.74
N ALA A 100 1.66 6.82 -19.62
CA ALA A 100 2.34 7.16 -18.37
C ALA A 100 1.35 7.46 -17.24
N ASN A 101 0.31 8.23 -17.52
CA ASN A 101 -0.73 8.57 -16.54
C ASN A 101 -1.51 7.33 -16.09
N ASP A 102 -1.83 6.43 -17.02
CA ASP A 102 -2.49 5.16 -16.74
C ASP A 102 -1.64 4.27 -15.81
N ALA A 103 -0.36 4.06 -16.16
CA ALA A 103 0.56 3.28 -15.34
C ALA A 103 0.73 3.88 -13.93
N ILE A 104 0.87 5.21 -13.81
CA ILE A 104 0.97 5.91 -12.52
C ILE A 104 -0.30 5.70 -11.69
N SER A 105 -1.47 5.84 -12.31
CA SER A 105 -2.76 5.65 -11.64
C SER A 105 -2.87 4.22 -11.09
N HIS A 106 -2.57 3.22 -11.92
CA HIS A 106 -2.62 1.82 -11.54
C HIS A 106 -1.64 1.47 -10.43
N ILE A 107 -0.37 1.86 -10.56
CA ILE A 107 0.68 1.63 -9.55
C ILE A 107 0.28 2.21 -8.20
N LYS A 108 -0.28 3.43 -8.16
CA LYS A 108 -0.78 4.04 -6.91
C LYS A 108 -1.96 3.26 -6.33
N SER A 109 -2.86 2.80 -7.18
CA SER A 109 -3.99 1.96 -6.76
C SER A 109 -3.51 0.65 -6.15
N MET A 110 -2.57 -0.04 -6.81
CA MET A 110 -2.02 -1.30 -6.33
C MET A 110 -1.21 -1.11 -5.04
N ALA A 111 -0.37 -0.07 -4.95
CA ALA A 111 0.38 0.21 -3.74
C ALA A 111 -0.51 0.53 -2.53
N SER A 112 -1.68 1.14 -2.76
CA SER A 112 -2.63 1.45 -1.68
C SER A 112 -3.50 0.24 -1.29
N SER A 113 -3.89 -0.59 -2.26
CA SER A 113 -4.74 -1.75 -2.04
C SER A 113 -3.97 -2.99 -1.58
N CYS A 114 -2.75 -3.15 -2.08
CA CYS A 114 -1.87 -4.30 -1.88
C CYS A 114 -0.43 -3.83 -1.54
N PRO A 115 -0.20 -3.26 -0.35
CA PRO A 115 1.09 -2.65 0.02
C PRO A 115 2.27 -3.64 0.07
N ASN A 116 1.99 -4.95 0.10
CA ASN A 116 3.02 -5.99 0.13
C ASN A 116 3.37 -6.54 -1.27
N THR A 117 2.55 -6.30 -2.28
CA THR A 117 2.79 -6.75 -3.67
C THR A 117 4.04 -6.08 -4.22
N LYS A 118 4.93 -6.88 -4.82
CA LYS A 118 6.11 -6.34 -5.51
C LYS A 118 5.71 -5.77 -6.86
N LEU A 119 5.95 -4.48 -7.07
CA LEU A 119 5.61 -3.81 -8.32
C LEU A 119 6.78 -3.87 -9.29
N VAL A 120 6.52 -4.41 -10.49
CA VAL A 120 7.48 -4.52 -11.59
C VAL A 120 6.95 -3.69 -12.76
N LEU A 121 7.76 -2.74 -13.25
CA LEU A 121 7.41 -1.90 -14.39
C LEU A 121 8.28 -2.27 -15.60
N GLY A 122 7.69 -2.37 -16.79
CA GLY A 122 8.41 -2.62 -18.04
C GLY A 122 7.71 -2.04 -19.27
N GLY A 123 8.39 -2.11 -20.42
CA GLY A 123 7.86 -1.72 -21.73
C GLY A 123 8.87 -1.93 -22.85
#